data_AF-A0A2E3AZM9-F1
#
_entry.id   AF-A0A2E3AZM9-F1
#
_cell.length_a   1.000
_cell.length_b   1.000
_cell.length_c   1.000
_cell.angle_alpha   90.00
_cell.angle_beta   90.00
_cell.angle_gamma   90.00
#
_symmetry.space_group_name_H-M   'P 1'
#
loop_
_entity.id
_entity.type
_entity.pdbx_description
1 polymer ?
#
loop_
_entity_poly.entity_id
_entity_poly.type
_entity_poly.pdbx_seq_one_letter_code
_entity_poly.pdbx_strand_id
1 'polypeptide(L)'
;MKAPKITSLLKNFHVIILIFFIFGCKNTVSYYDSEPACIVFFELTEGVMRDEMPINEINIKIRELEITSMKSSDEILVTSGRFIRAAEEAVANYYDYPTFMPLAYDDTYEHMEIHVESYLALKELTEACEKEGYPSKTKEIIKSDTESKNPESVDQENLIRENAKIPSIDSANDELMKFLKSKTWGFFGGTCDQWVNMDYDLKKQKSSFINESNDWKIVWDLKPDKFLGPKTLIYYINSETGSVSGDINNNQNSPISEGCDKW
;
A
#
# COMPACT_ATOMS: atom_id res chain seq x y z
N MET A 1 -36.73 -70.24 -33.98
CA MET A 1 -35.81 -70.16 -32.82
C MET A 1 -34.52 -69.48 -33.25
N LYS A 2 -33.92 -68.71 -32.33
CA LYS A 2 -32.68 -67.91 -32.38
C LYS A 2 -32.83 -66.45 -32.85
N ALA A 3 -32.80 -65.59 -31.84
CA ALA A 3 -32.73 -64.12 -31.89
C ALA A 3 -31.34 -63.61 -32.30
N PRO A 4 -31.22 -62.42 -32.90
CA PRO A 4 -29.96 -61.69 -32.97
C PRO A 4 -29.77 -60.83 -31.71
N LYS A 5 -28.59 -60.98 -31.09
CA LYS A 5 -28.09 -60.18 -29.96
C LYS A 5 -27.81 -58.73 -30.42
N ILE A 6 -28.67 -57.80 -30.06
CA ILE A 6 -28.39 -56.35 -30.08
C ILE A 6 -27.94 -55.95 -28.67
N THR A 7 -26.70 -56.25 -28.30
CA THR A 7 -26.21 -55.93 -26.93
C THR A 7 -24.82 -55.31 -26.87
N SER A 8 -24.33 -54.70 -27.96
CA SER A 8 -23.02 -54.02 -27.93
C SER A 8 -23.06 -52.54 -28.33
N LEU A 9 -24.00 -52.11 -29.17
CA LEU A 9 -24.02 -50.72 -29.67
C LEU A 9 -24.79 -49.74 -28.76
N LEU A 10 -25.87 -50.19 -28.12
CA LEU A 10 -26.63 -49.32 -27.20
C LEU A 10 -25.91 -49.03 -25.87
N LYS A 11 -25.07 -49.95 -25.38
CA LYS A 11 -24.29 -49.71 -24.15
C LYS A 11 -23.21 -48.64 -24.33
N ASN A 12 -22.60 -48.55 -25.52
CA ASN A 12 -21.59 -47.53 -25.79
C ASN A 12 -22.20 -46.16 -26.12
N PHE A 13 -23.44 -46.11 -26.63
CA PHE A 13 -24.12 -44.84 -26.90
C PHE A 13 -24.52 -44.10 -25.62
N HIS A 14 -24.95 -44.83 -24.58
CA HIS A 14 -25.24 -44.21 -23.27
C HIS A 14 -23.98 -43.75 -22.54
N VAL A 15 -22.84 -44.43 -22.71
CA VAL A 15 -21.57 -44.01 -22.11
C VAL A 15 -21.03 -42.74 -22.79
N ILE A 16 -21.18 -42.59 -24.11
CA ILE A 16 -20.74 -41.38 -24.82
C ILE A 16 -21.63 -40.17 -24.49
N ILE A 17 -22.95 -40.36 -24.34
CA ILE A 17 -23.86 -39.28 -23.92
C ILE A 17 -23.59 -38.86 -22.46
N LEU A 18 -23.25 -39.79 -21.57
CA LEU A 18 -22.85 -39.46 -20.20
C LEU A 18 -21.53 -38.69 -20.13
N ILE A 19 -20.57 -38.98 -21.00
CA ILE A 19 -19.30 -38.22 -21.06
C ILE A 19 -19.55 -36.78 -21.53
N PHE A 20 -20.49 -36.55 -22.46
CA PHE A 20 -20.84 -35.19 -22.90
C PHE A 20 -21.63 -34.38 -21.85
N PHE A 21 -22.43 -35.03 -20.99
CA PHE A 21 -23.14 -34.35 -19.91
C PHE A 21 -22.25 -34.05 -18.69
N ILE A 22 -21.18 -34.82 -18.46
CA ILE A 22 -20.24 -34.57 -17.34
C ILE A 22 -19.24 -33.46 -17.69
N PHE A 23 -18.92 -33.23 -18.97
CA PHE A 23 -18.05 -32.14 -19.43
C PHE A 23 -18.83 -30.93 -20.01
N GLY A 24 -20.15 -30.90 -19.82
CA GLY A 24 -21.06 -29.94 -20.44
C GLY A 24 -21.36 -28.68 -19.63
N CYS A 25 -20.73 -28.45 -18.47
CA CYS A 25 -20.62 -27.09 -17.95
C CYS A 25 -19.57 -26.37 -18.80
N LYS A 26 -20.02 -25.84 -19.94
CA LYS A 26 -19.45 -24.60 -20.43
C LYS A 26 -19.43 -23.69 -19.21
N ASN A 27 -18.24 -23.45 -18.66
CA ASN A 27 -17.99 -22.18 -18.00
C ASN A 27 -18.53 -21.17 -19.00
N THR A 28 -19.67 -20.57 -18.70
CA THR A 28 -19.93 -19.22 -19.17
C THR A 28 -18.70 -18.50 -18.66
N VAL A 29 -17.72 -18.31 -19.55
CA VAL A 29 -16.70 -17.30 -19.35
C VAL A 29 -17.56 -16.06 -19.21
N SER A 30 -17.88 -15.70 -17.98
CA SER A 30 -18.38 -14.38 -17.65
C SER A 30 -17.23 -13.51 -18.11
N TYR A 31 -17.35 -13.00 -19.33
CA TYR A 31 -16.43 -12.01 -19.83
C TYR A 31 -16.79 -10.80 -18.98
N TYR A 32 -16.11 -10.68 -17.85
CA TYR A 32 -16.24 -9.53 -16.99
C TYR A 32 -15.94 -8.32 -17.85
N ASP A 33 -16.89 -7.38 -17.87
CA ASP A 33 -16.72 -6.15 -18.61
C ASP A 33 -16.35 -5.08 -17.59
N SER A 34 -15.05 -4.91 -17.40
CA SER A 34 -14.50 -3.93 -16.48
C SER A 34 -14.35 -2.54 -17.10
N GLU A 35 -14.50 -2.43 -18.42
CA GLU A 35 -14.39 -1.16 -19.16
C GLU A 35 -15.34 -0.09 -18.59
N PRO A 36 -16.65 -0.36 -18.36
CA PRO A 36 -17.56 0.66 -17.87
C PRO A 36 -17.18 1.17 -16.47
N ALA A 37 -16.75 0.28 -15.58
CA ALA A 37 -16.35 0.66 -14.22
C ALA A 37 -15.09 1.54 -14.24
N CYS A 38 -14.08 1.15 -15.03
CA CYS A 38 -12.86 1.93 -15.16
C CYS A 38 -13.08 3.29 -15.82
N ILE A 39 -13.95 3.39 -16.83
CA ILE A 39 -14.33 4.68 -17.45
C ILE A 39 -14.98 5.60 -16.41
N VAL A 40 -16.00 5.11 -15.71
CA VAL A 40 -16.72 5.91 -14.70
C VAL A 40 -15.79 6.35 -13.59
N PHE A 41 -14.90 5.46 -13.13
CA PHE A 41 -13.87 5.78 -12.15
C PHE A 41 -12.94 6.91 -12.61
N PHE A 42 -12.39 6.84 -13.83
CA PHE A 42 -11.49 7.89 -14.33
C PHE A 42 -12.23 9.22 -14.57
N GLU A 43 -13.46 9.19 -15.08
CA GLU A 43 -14.28 10.40 -15.24
C GLU A 43 -14.55 11.08 -13.89
N LEU A 44 -14.93 10.31 -12.88
CA LEU A 44 -15.18 10.78 -11.52
C LEU A 44 -13.93 11.42 -10.92
N THR A 45 -12.80 10.73 -10.99
CA THR A 45 -11.55 11.19 -10.36
C THR A 45 -10.97 12.41 -11.05
N GLU A 46 -10.98 12.44 -12.39
CA GLU A 46 -10.55 13.62 -13.14
C GLU A 46 -11.48 14.82 -12.93
N GLY A 47 -12.80 14.60 -12.85
CA GLY A 47 -13.79 15.65 -12.60
C GLY A 47 -13.63 16.29 -11.22
N VAL A 48 -13.37 15.47 -10.20
CA VAL A 48 -13.09 15.94 -8.83
C VAL A 48 -11.72 16.63 -8.74
N MET A 49 -10.68 16.07 -9.35
CA MET A 49 -9.35 16.70 -9.36
C MET A 49 -9.34 18.09 -10.00
N ARG A 50 -10.20 18.33 -11.00
CA ARG A 50 -10.29 19.62 -11.70
C ARG A 50 -11.25 20.61 -11.05
N ASP A 51 -11.97 20.22 -9.99
CA ASP A 51 -13.05 21.01 -9.40
C ASP A 51 -14.11 21.41 -10.45
N GLU A 52 -14.37 20.50 -11.40
CA GLU A 52 -15.27 20.72 -12.55
C GLU A 52 -16.60 19.96 -12.38
N MET A 53 -16.69 19.03 -11.43
CA MET A 53 -17.85 18.16 -11.24
C MET A 53 -18.69 18.58 -10.02
N PRO A 54 -19.93 19.06 -10.17
CA PRO A 54 -20.81 19.40 -9.04
C PRO A 54 -21.05 18.23 -8.07
N ILE A 55 -21.23 18.50 -6.78
CA ILE A 55 -21.42 17.46 -5.73
C ILE A 55 -22.52 16.44 -6.04
N ASN A 56 -23.65 16.89 -6.61
CA ASN A 56 -24.73 15.99 -7.02
C ASN A 56 -24.30 15.05 -8.15
N GLU A 57 -23.45 15.51 -9.07
CA GLU A 57 -22.89 14.70 -10.15
C GLU A 57 -21.85 13.70 -9.63
N ILE A 58 -21.03 14.10 -8.64
CA ILE A 58 -20.11 13.19 -7.93
C ILE A 58 -20.89 12.02 -7.32
N ASN A 59 -21.97 12.30 -6.59
CA ASN A 59 -22.81 11.25 -5.98
C ASN A 59 -23.44 10.33 -7.03
N ILE A 60 -23.86 10.86 -8.18
CA ILE A 60 -24.39 10.06 -9.29
C ILE A 60 -23.29 9.13 -9.85
N LYS A 61 -22.08 9.66 -10.04
CA LYS A 61 -20.93 8.89 -10.57
C LYS A 61 -20.44 7.82 -9.61
N ILE A 62 -20.45 8.08 -8.30
CA ILE A 62 -20.19 7.05 -7.27
C ILE A 62 -21.21 5.90 -7.39
N ARG A 63 -22.50 6.22 -7.53
CA ARG A 63 -23.54 5.20 -7.70
C ARG A 63 -23.44 4.46 -9.04
N GLU A 64 -23.04 5.16 -10.10
CA GLU A 64 -22.77 4.57 -11.41
C GLU A 64 -21.60 3.58 -11.33
N LEU A 65 -20.53 3.91 -10.59
CA LEU A 65 -19.39 3.04 -10.34
C LEU A 65 -19.80 1.78 -9.56
N GLU A 66 -20.66 1.92 -8.54
CA GLU A 66 -21.20 0.78 -7.79
C GLU A 66 -21.95 -0.19 -8.71
N ILE A 67 -22.81 0.32 -9.59
CA ILE A 67 -23.61 -0.51 -10.50
C ILE A 67 -22.75 -1.18 -11.57
N THR A 68 -21.77 -0.46 -12.11
CA THR A 68 -20.91 -0.97 -13.20
C THR A 68 -19.89 -1.98 -12.67
N SER A 69 -19.28 -1.74 -11.51
CA SER A 69 -18.30 -2.65 -10.89
C SER A 69 -18.88 -4.02 -10.53
N MET A 70 -20.18 -4.13 -10.24
CA MET A 70 -20.86 -5.42 -10.02
C MET A 70 -20.80 -6.39 -11.21
N LYS A 71 -20.47 -5.91 -12.41
CA LYS A 71 -20.33 -6.71 -13.64
C LYS A 71 -18.87 -6.91 -14.06
N SER A 72 -17.94 -6.32 -13.31
CA SER A 72 -16.51 -6.34 -13.56
C SER A 72 -15.85 -7.53 -12.87
N SER A 73 -14.53 -7.66 -13.02
CA SER A 73 -13.77 -8.73 -12.37
C SER A 73 -13.86 -8.65 -10.84
N ASP A 74 -13.52 -9.75 -10.16
CA ASP A 74 -13.47 -9.74 -8.69
C ASP A 74 -12.48 -8.70 -8.14
N GLU A 75 -11.37 -8.46 -8.85
CA GLU A 75 -10.36 -7.46 -8.47
C GLU A 75 -10.91 -6.03 -8.58
N ILE A 76 -11.61 -5.72 -9.68
CA ILE A 76 -12.28 -4.43 -9.88
C ILE A 76 -13.44 -4.25 -8.90
N LEU A 77 -14.22 -5.29 -8.65
CA LEU A 77 -15.35 -5.25 -7.71
C LEU A 77 -14.88 -4.91 -6.29
N VAL A 78 -13.83 -5.58 -5.81
CA VAL A 78 -13.29 -5.36 -4.46
C VAL A 78 -12.67 -3.96 -4.33
N THR A 79 -11.84 -3.56 -5.29
CA THR A 79 -11.17 -2.25 -5.27
C THR A 79 -12.16 -1.10 -5.46
N SER A 80 -13.17 -1.26 -6.32
CA SER A 80 -14.28 -0.31 -6.46
C SER A 80 -15.09 -0.15 -5.19
N GLY A 81 -15.41 -1.25 -4.49
CA GLY A 81 -16.12 -1.17 -3.22
C GLY A 81 -15.39 -0.35 -2.16
N ARG A 82 -14.05 -0.47 -2.10
CA ARG A 82 -13.23 0.35 -1.20
C ARG A 82 -13.25 1.82 -1.60
N PHE A 83 -13.06 2.12 -2.88
CA PHE A 83 -13.06 3.49 -3.40
C PHE A 83 -14.40 4.17 -3.24
N ILE A 84 -15.51 3.48 -3.52
CA ILE A 84 -16.88 4.01 -3.34
C ILE A 84 -17.09 4.48 -1.91
N ARG A 85 -16.78 3.64 -0.92
CA ARG A 85 -16.93 4.00 0.49
C ARG A 85 -16.08 5.22 0.87
N ALA A 86 -14.82 5.24 0.42
CA ALA A 86 -13.92 6.35 0.69
C ALA A 86 -14.42 7.66 0.03
N ALA A 87 -14.94 7.56 -1.20
CA ALA A 87 -15.49 8.68 -1.94
C ALA A 87 -16.79 9.23 -1.30
N GLU A 88 -17.65 8.35 -0.78
CA GLU A 88 -18.85 8.76 -0.04
C GLU A 88 -18.48 9.47 1.27
N GLU A 89 -17.52 8.92 2.02
CA GLU A 89 -17.00 9.55 3.24
C GLU A 89 -16.36 10.90 2.94
N ALA A 90 -15.58 11.01 1.86
CA ALA A 90 -15.08 12.27 1.34
C ALA A 90 -16.23 13.26 1.12
N VAL A 91 -17.16 12.96 0.21
CA VAL A 91 -18.26 13.84 -0.15
C VAL A 91 -19.10 14.30 1.05
N ALA A 92 -19.26 13.46 2.06
CA ALA A 92 -20.06 13.78 3.25
C ALA A 92 -19.37 14.72 4.26
N ASN A 93 -18.04 14.78 4.27
CA ASN A 93 -17.28 15.44 5.34
C ASN A 93 -16.56 16.75 4.91
N TYR A 94 -16.50 17.09 3.62
CA TYR A 94 -15.84 18.33 3.18
C TYR A 94 -16.72 19.58 3.32
N TYR A 95 -16.09 20.70 3.71
CA TYR A 95 -16.75 21.98 3.96
C TYR A 95 -17.13 22.77 2.69
N ASP A 96 -16.40 22.63 1.57
CA ASP A 96 -16.66 23.36 0.31
C ASP A 96 -16.69 22.45 -0.94
N TYR A 97 -15.67 21.61 -1.16
CA TYR A 97 -15.59 20.66 -2.29
C TYR A 97 -14.71 19.44 -1.95
N PRO A 98 -15.06 18.21 -2.38
CA PRO A 98 -14.32 17.01 -2.03
C PRO A 98 -13.01 16.87 -2.80
N THR A 99 -12.07 16.16 -2.21
CA THR A 99 -10.86 15.72 -2.89
C THR A 99 -10.55 14.26 -2.56
N PHE A 100 -10.07 13.54 -3.58
CA PHE A 100 -9.55 12.18 -3.44
C PHE A 100 -8.01 12.15 -3.41
N MET A 101 -7.39 13.32 -3.54
CA MET A 101 -5.95 13.50 -3.47
C MET A 101 -5.54 13.78 -2.02
N PRO A 102 -4.30 13.44 -1.64
CA PRO A 102 -3.77 13.85 -0.36
C PRO A 102 -3.67 15.38 -0.34
N LEU A 103 -4.24 16.00 0.69
CA LEU A 103 -4.00 17.41 0.98
C LEU A 103 -2.77 17.58 1.85
N ALA A 104 -2.22 18.80 1.84
CA ALA A 104 -1.17 19.15 2.77
C ALA A 104 -1.73 19.17 4.21
N TYR A 105 -0.89 18.80 5.18
CA TYR A 105 -1.30 18.59 6.57
C TYR A 105 -1.87 19.86 7.23
N ASP A 106 -1.45 21.03 6.77
CA ASP A 106 -1.94 22.35 7.16
C ASP A 106 -3.37 22.64 6.67
N ASP A 107 -3.84 21.95 5.64
CA ASP A 107 -5.15 22.20 5.03
C ASP A 107 -6.30 21.39 5.69
N THR A 108 -6.04 20.23 6.31
CA THR A 108 -7.10 19.35 6.85
C THR A 108 -6.65 18.44 8.01
N TYR A 109 -6.52 18.99 9.23
CA TYR A 109 -6.46 18.14 10.44
C TYR A 109 -7.79 17.42 10.70
N GLU A 110 -8.90 18.05 10.33
CA GLU A 110 -10.23 17.44 10.35
C GLU A 110 -10.35 16.55 9.11
N HIS A 111 -10.55 15.24 9.31
CA HIS A 111 -10.77 14.24 8.24
C HIS A 111 -9.53 13.76 7.47
N MET A 112 -8.31 13.92 8.01
CA MET A 112 -7.07 13.40 7.37
C MET A 112 -7.14 11.88 7.08
N GLU A 113 -7.80 11.10 7.93
CA GLU A 113 -8.05 9.67 7.68
C GLU A 113 -8.86 9.43 6.39
N ILE A 114 -9.80 10.32 6.07
CA ILE A 114 -10.63 10.25 4.87
C ILE A 114 -9.82 10.60 3.62
N HIS A 115 -8.91 11.58 3.71
CA HIS A 115 -7.97 11.90 2.62
C HIS A 115 -7.07 10.73 2.25
N VAL A 116 -6.46 10.12 3.26
CA VAL A 116 -5.54 9.00 3.07
C VAL A 116 -6.27 7.80 2.51
N GLU A 117 -7.44 7.45 3.06
CA GLU A 117 -8.22 6.32 2.57
C GLU A 117 -8.72 6.56 1.14
N SER A 118 -9.17 7.78 0.82
CA SER A 118 -9.57 8.14 -0.55
C SER A 118 -8.42 8.00 -1.55
N TYR A 119 -7.22 8.46 -1.18
CA TYR A 119 -6.05 8.36 -2.04
C TYR A 119 -5.55 6.93 -2.22
N LEU A 120 -5.53 6.13 -1.15
CA LEU A 120 -5.12 4.72 -1.25
C LEU A 120 -6.11 3.92 -2.10
N ALA A 121 -7.41 4.14 -1.90
CA ALA A 121 -8.43 3.49 -2.71
C ALA A 121 -8.39 3.94 -4.18
N LEU A 122 -8.12 5.23 -4.43
CA LEU A 122 -7.86 5.77 -5.77
C LEU A 122 -6.70 5.03 -6.44
N LYS A 123 -5.57 4.88 -5.74
CA LYS A 123 -4.39 4.20 -6.26
C LYS A 123 -4.67 2.72 -6.57
N GLU A 124 -5.29 2.00 -5.65
CA GLU A 124 -5.60 0.57 -5.82
C GLU A 124 -6.52 0.31 -7.00
N LEU A 125 -7.59 1.10 -7.17
CA LEU A 125 -8.49 0.94 -8.30
C LEU A 125 -7.84 1.38 -9.62
N THR A 126 -6.96 2.39 -9.59
CA THR A 126 -6.15 2.76 -10.76
C THR A 126 -5.28 1.59 -11.21
N GLU A 127 -4.53 0.97 -10.29
CA GLU A 127 -3.65 -0.17 -10.59
C GLU A 127 -4.45 -1.37 -11.12
N ALA A 128 -5.62 -1.66 -10.55
CA ALA A 128 -6.51 -2.71 -11.03
C ALA A 128 -7.00 -2.44 -12.47
N CYS A 129 -7.45 -1.22 -12.76
CA CYS A 129 -7.87 -0.82 -14.11
C CYS A 129 -6.72 -0.89 -15.12
N GLU A 130 -5.52 -0.44 -14.75
CA GLU A 130 -4.35 -0.51 -15.63
C GLU A 130 -3.96 -1.97 -15.95
N LYS A 131 -4.01 -2.85 -14.94
CA LYS A 131 -3.72 -4.28 -15.09
C LYS A 131 -4.69 -4.98 -16.05
N GLU A 132 -5.93 -4.52 -16.10
CA GLU A 132 -6.96 -5.04 -17.01
C GLU A 132 -6.95 -4.38 -18.40
N GLY A 133 -6.00 -3.48 -18.65
CA GLY A 133 -5.80 -2.87 -19.96
C GLY A 133 -6.55 -1.55 -20.17
N TYR A 134 -7.03 -0.92 -19.09
CA TYR A 134 -7.70 0.39 -19.10
C TYR A 134 -6.80 1.44 -18.45
N PRO A 135 -5.73 1.90 -19.13
CA PRO A 135 -4.84 2.91 -18.56
C PRO A 135 -5.52 4.28 -18.47
N SER A 136 -5.25 5.00 -17.38
CA SER A 136 -5.65 6.39 -17.26
C SER A 136 -5.07 7.23 -18.41
N LYS A 137 -5.87 8.14 -18.96
CA LYS A 137 -5.41 9.14 -19.94
C LYS A 137 -4.50 10.20 -19.29
N THR A 138 -4.53 10.31 -17.98
CA THR A 138 -3.76 11.27 -17.18
C THR A 138 -2.53 10.57 -16.60
N LYS A 139 -1.53 10.32 -17.46
CA LYS A 139 -0.34 9.53 -17.14
C LYS A 139 0.89 10.40 -16.87
N GLU A 140 0.82 11.22 -15.83
CA GLU A 140 1.98 11.77 -15.11
C GLU A 140 1.58 11.82 -13.63
N ILE A 141 2.27 11.06 -12.77
CA ILE A 141 2.41 11.21 -11.28
C ILE A 141 2.65 9.85 -10.59
N ILE A 142 2.21 8.70 -11.13
CA ILE A 142 2.40 7.38 -10.48
C ILE A 142 3.48 6.56 -11.19
N LYS A 143 4.76 6.83 -10.95
CA LYS A 143 5.86 5.89 -11.29
C LYS A 143 7.04 6.01 -10.33
N SER A 144 7.25 4.96 -9.54
CA SER A 144 8.48 4.53 -8.84
C SER A 144 8.01 3.59 -7.72
N ASP A 145 8.56 2.41 -7.43
CA ASP A 145 9.57 1.53 -8.00
C ASP A 145 9.24 0.13 -7.42
N THR A 146 9.42 -0.94 -8.19
CA THR A 146 9.34 -2.31 -7.64
C THR A 146 10.67 -3.02 -7.81
N GLU A 147 10.99 -3.79 -6.76
CA GLU A 147 12.01 -4.83 -6.60
C GLU A 147 13.29 -4.43 -5.85
N SER A 148 13.39 -4.94 -4.62
CA SER A 148 14.67 -5.34 -4.03
C SER A 148 14.52 -6.62 -3.23
N LYS A 149 15.48 -7.53 -3.43
CA LYS A 149 15.55 -8.88 -2.84
C LYS A 149 16.12 -8.81 -1.42
N ASN A 150 15.49 -9.53 -0.49
CA ASN A 150 16.04 -9.81 0.84
C ASN A 150 17.34 -10.64 0.75
N PRO A 151 18.34 -10.36 1.60
CA PRO A 151 19.21 -11.39 2.13
C PRO A 151 18.93 -11.65 3.62
N GLU A 152 19.22 -12.91 3.99
CA GLU A 152 18.96 -13.57 5.25
C GLU A 152 19.60 -12.89 6.49
N SER A 153 18.95 -13.11 7.63
CA SER A 153 19.43 -12.72 8.96
C SER A 153 20.49 -13.68 9.47
N VAL A 154 21.59 -13.14 9.97
CA VAL A 154 22.60 -13.87 10.76
C VAL A 154 22.70 -13.15 12.10
N ASP A 155 22.26 -13.82 13.17
CA ASP A 155 22.50 -13.41 14.55
C ASP A 155 23.99 -13.56 14.87
N GLN A 156 24.66 -12.46 15.26
CA GLN A 156 25.97 -12.50 15.90
C GLN A 156 26.13 -11.46 17.02
N GLU A 157 26.95 -11.87 17.99
CA GLU A 157 27.05 -11.47 19.38
C GLU A 157 27.33 -9.98 19.66
N ASN A 158 26.75 -9.49 20.77
CA ASN A 158 27.06 -8.22 21.42
C ASN A 158 28.54 -8.17 21.85
N LEU A 159 29.41 -7.63 20.98
CA LEU A 159 30.77 -7.25 21.35
C LEU A 159 30.75 -5.93 22.12
N ILE A 160 30.83 -6.03 23.46
CA ILE A 160 31.07 -4.89 24.35
C ILE A 160 32.53 -4.45 24.16
N ARG A 161 32.76 -3.33 23.48
CA ARG A 161 34.06 -2.63 23.52
C ARG A 161 34.03 -1.66 24.70
N GLU A 162 34.63 -2.06 25.83
CA GLU A 162 34.64 -1.30 27.10
C GLU A 162 35.20 0.13 26.99
N ASN A 163 35.92 0.46 25.91
CA ASN A 163 36.53 1.78 25.68
C ASN A 163 35.83 2.61 24.58
N ALA A 164 34.74 2.11 23.98
CA ALA A 164 33.99 2.86 22.96
C ALA A 164 33.03 3.86 23.63
N LYS A 165 32.77 4.99 22.95
CA LYS A 165 31.82 6.01 23.44
C LYS A 165 30.40 5.45 23.54
N ILE A 166 30.02 4.58 22.60
CA ILE A 166 28.75 3.85 22.58
C ILE A 166 29.07 2.34 22.67
N PRO A 167 29.27 1.81 23.90
CA PRO A 167 29.78 0.46 24.10
C PRO A 167 28.74 -0.64 23.94
N SER A 168 27.46 -0.28 23.81
CA SER A 168 26.33 -1.23 23.78
C SER A 168 25.21 -0.76 22.87
N ILE A 169 24.35 -1.70 22.48
CA ILE A 169 23.13 -1.42 21.71
C ILE A 169 22.16 -0.52 22.47
N ASP A 170 22.04 -0.66 23.80
CA ASP A 170 21.18 0.21 24.62
C ASP A 170 21.68 1.65 24.57
N SER A 171 23.00 1.85 24.68
CA SER A 171 23.61 3.17 24.51
C SER A 171 23.44 3.74 23.10
N ALA A 172 23.43 2.87 22.08
CA ALA A 172 23.19 3.29 20.69
C ALA A 172 21.73 3.71 20.47
N ASN A 173 20.79 2.99 21.05
CA ASN A 173 19.37 3.36 21.08
C ASN A 173 19.17 4.70 21.78
N ASP A 174 19.78 4.91 22.94
CA ASP A 174 19.69 6.17 23.67
C ASP A 174 20.22 7.35 22.83
N GLU A 175 21.33 7.15 22.13
CA GLU A 175 21.92 8.19 21.28
C GLU A 175 21.07 8.47 20.04
N LEU A 176 20.51 7.43 19.40
CA LEU A 176 19.56 7.57 18.31
C LEU A 176 18.30 8.32 18.76
N MET A 177 17.73 8.00 19.91
CA MET A 177 16.53 8.67 20.42
C MET A 177 16.82 10.12 20.80
N LYS A 178 17.98 10.44 21.39
CA LYS A 178 18.41 11.84 21.60
C LYS A 178 18.54 12.59 20.29
N PHE A 179 19.14 11.96 19.29
CA PHE A 179 19.30 12.54 17.96
C PHE A 179 17.94 12.83 17.34
N LEU A 180 17.03 11.86 17.26
CA LEU A 180 15.69 12.03 16.72
C LEU A 180 14.87 13.08 17.47
N LYS A 181 15.01 13.15 18.80
CA LYS A 181 14.38 14.20 19.61
C LYS A 181 14.93 15.60 19.35
N SER A 182 16.18 15.70 18.89
CA SER A 182 16.77 16.98 18.49
C SER A 182 16.35 17.43 17.09
N LYS A 183 15.76 16.53 16.30
CA LYS A 183 15.29 16.81 14.94
C LYS A 183 13.80 17.13 14.99
N THR A 184 13.45 18.23 14.34
CA THR A 184 12.06 18.64 14.18
C THR A 184 11.37 17.75 13.16
N TRP A 185 10.13 17.40 13.48
CA TRP A 185 9.20 16.74 12.59
C TRP A 185 7.97 17.64 12.46
N GLY A 186 7.78 18.22 11.28
CA GLY A 186 6.68 19.15 11.02
C GLY A 186 6.91 20.57 11.53
N PHE A 187 6.08 21.49 11.04
CA PHE A 187 6.10 22.91 11.41
C PHE A 187 5.62 23.24 12.84
N PHE A 188 5.14 22.27 13.63
CA PHE A 188 4.48 22.48 14.94
C PHE A 188 5.34 22.14 16.16
N GLY A 189 6.65 21.95 16.00
CA GLY A 189 7.56 21.66 17.12
C GLY A 189 7.49 20.22 17.63
N GLY A 190 6.90 19.31 16.84
CA GLY A 190 7.03 17.87 17.04
C GLY A 190 8.46 17.42 16.73
N THR A 191 8.84 16.25 17.25
CA THR A 191 10.20 15.71 17.10
C THR A 191 10.19 14.36 16.39
N CYS A 192 11.25 14.03 15.67
CA CYS A 192 11.28 12.81 14.86
C CYS A 192 11.10 11.53 15.70
N ASP A 193 11.46 11.55 16.99
CA ASP A 193 11.20 10.43 17.89
C ASP A 193 9.70 10.22 18.14
N GLN A 194 8.88 11.29 18.16
CA GLN A 194 7.44 11.17 18.31
C GLN A 194 6.81 10.48 17.10
N TRP A 195 7.21 10.87 15.88
CA TRP A 195 6.81 10.21 14.64
C TRP A 195 7.18 8.72 14.64
N VAL A 196 8.45 8.41 14.92
CA VAL A 196 8.93 7.02 14.96
C VAL A 196 8.13 6.19 15.97
N ASN A 197 7.86 6.72 17.16
CA ASN A 197 7.06 6.03 18.18
C ASN A 197 5.62 5.75 17.73
N MET A 198 5.02 6.67 16.96
CA MET A 198 3.67 6.53 16.44
C MET A 198 3.59 5.42 15.39
N ASP A 199 4.55 5.38 14.46
CA ASP A 199 4.38 4.61 13.22
C ASP A 199 5.22 3.33 13.13
N TYR A 200 6.32 3.23 13.87
CA TYR A 200 7.26 2.09 13.78
C TYR A 200 7.18 1.17 14.99
N ASP A 201 7.38 -0.12 14.74
CA ASP A 201 7.32 -1.16 15.76
C ASP A 201 8.66 -1.29 16.50
N LEU A 202 8.89 -0.39 17.46
CA LEU A 202 10.09 -0.39 18.30
C LEU A 202 10.28 -1.69 19.09
N LYS A 203 9.20 -2.44 19.36
CA LYS A 203 9.28 -3.72 20.07
C LYS A 203 9.86 -4.83 19.21
N LYS A 204 9.79 -4.69 17.89
CA LYS A 204 10.37 -5.63 16.90
C LYS A 204 11.63 -5.07 16.24
N GLN A 205 12.28 -4.10 16.89
CA GLN A 205 13.56 -3.59 16.45
C GLN A 205 14.55 -4.74 16.24
N LYS A 206 15.27 -4.68 15.12
CA LYS A 206 16.42 -5.53 14.84
C LYS A 206 17.67 -4.67 14.94
N SER A 207 18.75 -5.25 15.45
CA SER A 207 20.02 -4.54 15.57
C SER A 207 21.21 -5.46 15.35
N SER A 208 22.29 -4.91 14.80
CA SER A 208 23.55 -5.63 14.57
C SER A 208 24.73 -4.67 14.64
N PHE A 209 25.92 -5.17 14.95
CA PHE A 209 27.15 -4.38 14.91
C PHE A 209 27.93 -4.65 13.61
N ILE A 210 28.41 -3.58 12.97
CA ILE A 210 29.22 -3.63 11.74
C ILE A 210 30.67 -3.31 12.12
N ASN A 211 31.54 -4.31 12.08
CA ASN A 211 32.92 -4.19 12.55
C ASN A 211 33.79 -3.28 11.67
N GLU A 212 33.53 -3.25 10.36
CA GLU A 212 34.34 -2.53 9.38
C GLU A 212 34.22 -1.01 9.53
N SER A 213 33.01 -0.53 9.85
CA SER A 213 32.72 0.90 10.06
C SER A 213 32.60 1.28 11.53
N ASN A 214 32.70 0.32 12.45
CA ASN A 214 32.47 0.48 13.89
C ASN A 214 31.05 1.01 14.21
N ASP A 215 30.03 0.62 13.45
CA ASP A 215 28.67 1.14 13.59
C ASP A 215 27.69 0.13 14.20
N TRP A 216 26.82 0.61 15.08
CA TRP A 216 25.58 -0.08 15.41
C TRP A 216 24.55 0.21 14.33
N LYS A 217 24.04 -0.84 13.69
CA LYS A 217 22.90 -0.78 12.78
C LYS A 217 21.62 -1.05 13.54
N ILE A 218 20.66 -0.14 13.46
CA ILE A 218 19.33 -0.25 14.05
C ILE A 218 18.30 -0.24 12.92
N VAL A 219 17.37 -1.18 12.98
CA VAL A 219 16.33 -1.37 11.96
C VAL A 219 14.96 -1.40 12.63
N TRP A 220 14.06 -0.56 12.15
CA TRP A 220 12.67 -0.51 12.58
C TRP A 220 11.72 -0.73 11.41
N ASP A 221 10.79 -1.66 11.57
CA ASP A 221 9.75 -1.93 10.59
C ASP A 221 8.50 -1.09 10.91
N LEU A 222 7.85 -0.57 9.88
CA LEU A 222 6.58 0.14 10.00
C LEU A 222 5.52 -0.82 10.58
N LYS A 223 4.68 -0.32 11.49
CA LYS A 223 3.57 -1.13 12.03
C LYS A 223 2.62 -1.54 10.89
N PRO A 224 1.99 -2.74 10.93
CA PRO A 224 1.18 -3.25 9.83
C PRO A 224 -0.02 -2.38 9.43
N ASP A 225 -0.52 -1.57 10.36
CA ASP A 225 -1.66 -0.65 10.21
C ASP A 225 -1.23 0.81 9.98
N LYS A 226 0.08 1.03 9.79
CA LYS A 226 0.67 2.36 9.56
C LYS A 226 1.24 2.43 8.15
N PHE A 227 1.14 3.61 7.56
CA PHE A 227 1.46 3.84 6.15
C PHE A 227 2.30 5.12 5.95
N LEU A 228 2.62 5.80 7.06
CA LEU A 228 3.31 7.08 7.09
C LEU A 228 4.83 6.87 7.22
N GLY A 229 5.51 6.75 6.08
CA GLY A 229 6.98 6.63 6.02
C GLY A 229 7.49 5.41 5.24
N PRO A 230 8.82 5.24 5.14
CA PRO A 230 9.42 4.02 4.60
C PRO A 230 8.93 2.76 5.31
N LYS A 231 8.86 1.64 4.57
CA LYS A 231 8.50 0.34 5.18
C LYS A 231 9.48 -0.07 6.29
N THR A 232 10.73 0.35 6.15
CA THR A 232 11.80 0.08 7.09
C THR A 232 12.67 1.31 7.23
N LEU A 233 12.93 1.72 8.47
CA LEU A 233 13.96 2.69 8.81
C LEU A 233 15.23 1.97 9.22
N ILE A 234 16.36 2.46 8.72
CA ILE A 234 17.69 1.97 9.07
C ILE A 234 18.55 3.16 9.49
N TYR A 235 19.14 3.06 10.68
CA TYR A 235 20.09 4.04 11.20
C TYR A 235 21.41 3.35 11.57
N TYR A 236 22.51 4.09 11.40
CA TYR A 236 23.86 3.71 11.78
C TYR A 236 24.36 4.66 12.86
N ILE A 237 24.89 4.10 13.95
CA ILE A 237 25.42 4.86 15.09
C ILE A 237 26.87 4.45 15.29
N ASN A 238 27.78 5.38 15.04
CA ASN A 238 29.20 5.09 15.16
C ASN A 238 29.61 4.93 16.64
N SER A 239 30.21 3.79 16.96
CA SER A 239 30.52 3.43 18.35
C SER A 239 31.63 4.28 18.98
N GLU A 240 32.51 4.87 18.17
CA GLU A 240 33.63 5.67 18.63
C GLU A 240 33.25 7.15 18.74
N THR A 241 32.55 7.70 17.74
CA THR A 241 32.22 9.13 17.67
C THR A 241 30.84 9.46 18.24
N GLY A 242 29.90 8.51 18.23
CA GLY A 242 28.48 8.71 18.53
C GLY A 242 27.71 9.44 17.43
N SER A 243 28.25 9.53 16.22
CA SER A 243 27.52 10.12 15.09
C SER A 243 26.38 9.20 14.65
N VAL A 244 25.22 9.78 14.37
CA VAL A 244 24.04 9.08 13.84
C VAL A 244 23.87 9.43 12.37
N SER A 245 23.59 8.44 11.53
CA SER A 245 23.25 8.61 10.11
C SER A 245 22.16 7.66 9.64
N GLY A 246 21.17 8.16 8.91
CA GLY A 246 20.14 7.38 8.22
C GLY A 246 20.65 6.70 6.94
N ASP A 247 20.09 5.53 6.61
CA ASP A 247 20.40 4.82 5.37
C ASP A 247 19.75 5.49 4.16
N ILE A 248 20.56 6.03 3.25
CA ILE A 248 20.09 6.80 2.09
C ILE A 248 19.22 6.02 1.10
N ASN A 249 19.30 4.69 1.08
CA ASN A 249 18.58 3.86 0.12
C ASN A 249 17.24 3.35 0.68
N ASN A 250 17.18 3.18 2.00
CA ASN A 250 16.00 2.67 2.70
C ASN A 250 15.16 3.78 3.31
N ASN A 251 15.80 4.81 3.86
CA ASN A 251 15.12 5.97 4.41
C ASN A 251 14.86 6.99 3.30
N GLN A 252 14.04 6.58 2.33
CA GLN A 252 13.64 7.41 1.20
C GLN A 252 12.65 8.48 1.64
N ASN A 253 12.75 9.66 1.02
CA ASN A 253 11.91 10.83 1.28
C ASN A 253 10.44 10.46 1.45
N SER A 254 10.00 10.33 2.69
CA SER A 254 8.59 10.41 2.98
C SER A 254 8.18 11.87 2.80
N PRO A 255 7.15 12.14 1.99
CA PRO A 255 6.63 13.50 1.84
C PRO A 255 6.11 14.10 3.16
N ILE A 256 6.02 13.29 4.22
CA ILE A 256 5.41 13.61 5.51
C ILE A 256 6.46 13.71 6.65
N SER A 257 7.67 13.18 6.46
CA SER A 257 8.70 13.13 7.52
C SER A 257 9.59 14.38 7.58
N GLU A 258 9.46 15.35 6.66
CA GLU A 258 10.31 16.56 6.56
C GLU A 258 11.83 16.30 6.70
N GLY A 259 12.30 15.10 6.33
CA GLY A 259 13.70 14.71 6.45
C GLY A 259 14.08 13.91 7.69
N CYS A 260 13.16 13.54 8.60
CA CYS A 260 13.46 12.63 9.72
C CYS A 260 14.05 11.28 9.30
N ASP A 261 13.76 10.88 8.07
CA ASP A 261 14.29 9.75 7.33
C ASP A 261 15.69 10.02 6.73
N LYS A 262 16.02 11.26 6.35
CA LYS A 262 17.30 11.62 5.73
C LYS A 262 18.50 11.69 6.68
N TRP A 263 18.26 11.82 7.99
CA TRP A 263 19.27 12.19 8.98
C TRP A 263 19.92 10.99 9.64
#